data_AF-A0A0F9K6P3-F1
#
_entry.id   AF-A0A0F9K6P3-F1
#
_cell.length_a   1.000
_cell.length_b   1.000
_cell.length_c   1.000
_cell.angle_alpha   90.00
_cell.angle_beta   90.00
_cell.angle_gamma   90.00
#
_symmetry.space_group_name_H-M   'P 1'
#
loop_
_entity.id
_entity.type
_entity.pdbx_description
1 polymer ?
#
loop_
_entity_poly.entity_id
_entity_poly.type
_entity_poly.pdbx_seq_one_letter_code
_entity_poly.pdbx_strand_id
1 'polypeptide(L)' 'MTIKYPVRCKIIDAEAQGHQVGPHSARTPKVSRPHIGKEGIAERIPREGNAVRISLDDGNILYGCECWWEPIVGAR' A
#
# COMPACT_ATOMS: atom_id res chain seq x y z
N MET A 1 -6.09 -13.87 -1.24
CA MET A 1 -4.66 -14.03 -0.85
C MET A 1 -4.49 -13.51 0.56
N THR A 2 -3.91 -14.28 1.47
CA THR A 2 -3.56 -13.77 2.82
C THR A 2 -2.18 -13.14 2.74
N ILE A 3 -2.08 -11.83 3.01
CA ILE A 3 -0.78 -11.12 3.03
C ILE A 3 -0.02 -11.54 4.29
N LYS A 4 1.26 -11.93 4.13
CA LYS A 4 2.18 -12.21 5.24
C LYS A 4 3.08 -10.99 5.46
N TYR A 5 2.95 -10.34 6.60
CA TYR A 5 3.78 -9.20 6.99
C TYR A 5 5.07 -9.66 7.71
N PRO A 6 6.17 -8.88 7.65
CA PRO A 6 6.37 -7.75 6.74
C PRO A 6 6.41 -8.20 5.27
N VAL A 7 5.94 -7.36 4.35
CA VAL A 7 5.91 -7.68 2.92
C VAL A 7 6.50 -6.56 2.08
N ARG A 8 7.27 -6.94 1.06
CA ARG A 8 7.73 -5.99 0.05
C ARG A 8 6.53 -5.53 -0.77
N CYS A 9 6.38 -4.22 -0.94
CA CYS A 9 5.21 -3.65 -1.60
C CYS A 9 5.59 -2.51 -2.55
N LYS A 10 4.67 -2.20 -3.45
CA LYS A 10 4.72 -1.06 -4.36
C LYS A 10 3.45 -0.24 -4.21
N ILE A 11 3.59 1.08 -4.13
CA ILE A 11 2.44 2.00 -4.14
C ILE A 11 1.82 2.01 -5.54
N ILE A 12 0.51 1.86 -5.61
CA ILE A 12 -0.23 1.79 -6.87
C ILE A 12 -1.24 2.92 -6.98
N ASP A 13 -1.61 3.23 -8.22
CA ASP A 13 -2.79 4.02 -8.51
C ASP A 13 -3.99 3.08 -8.65
N ALA A 14 -4.74 2.90 -7.57
CA ALA A 14 -5.89 2.00 -7.57
C ALA A 14 -7.01 2.48 -8.50
N GLU A 15 -7.16 3.80 -8.61
CA GLU A 15 -8.16 4.45 -9.47
C GLU A 15 -7.84 4.23 -10.95
N ALA A 16 -6.61 4.52 -11.38
CA ALA A 16 -6.19 4.34 -12.78
C ALA A 16 -6.17 2.87 -13.21
N GLN A 17 -5.94 1.94 -12.28
CA GLN A 17 -5.98 0.49 -12.53
C GLN A 17 -7.40 -0.09 -12.48
N GLY A 18 -8.42 0.70 -12.16
CA GLY A 18 -9.81 0.25 -12.13
C GLY A 18 -10.18 -0.66 -10.95
N HIS A 19 -9.42 -0.61 -9.85
CA HIS A 19 -9.75 -1.37 -8.65
C HIS A 19 -11.05 -0.86 -8.01
N GLN A 20 -11.75 -1.76 -7.31
CA GLN A 20 -13.02 -1.46 -6.64
C GLN A 20 -12.94 -1.77 -5.14
N VAL A 21 -13.59 -0.93 -4.33
CA VAL A 21 -13.82 -1.13 -2.90
C VAL A 21 -15.32 -1.21 -2.68
N GLY A 22 -15.84 -2.44 -2.60
CA GLY A 22 -17.27 -2.69 -2.60
C GLY A 22 -17.91 -2.25 -3.93
N PRO A 23 -19.05 -1.52 -3.91
CA PRO A 23 -19.71 -1.05 -5.13
C PRO A 23 -19.08 0.22 -5.73
N HIS A 24 -17.97 0.73 -5.18
CA HIS A 24 -17.36 1.99 -5.58
C HIS A 24 -15.94 1.79 -6.15
N SER A 25 -15.53 2.65 -7.08
CA SER A 25 -14.14 2.70 -7.54
C SER A 25 -13.20 3.08 -6.39
N ALA A 26 -12.07 2.39 -6.29
CA ALA A 26 -11.03 2.69 -5.33
C ALA A 26 -10.40 4.05 -5.67
N ARG A 27 -10.70 5.10 -4.89
CA ARG A 27 -10.09 6.41 -5.08
C ARG A 27 -8.68 6.43 -4.49
N THR A 28 -7.68 6.80 -5.30
CA THR A 28 -6.30 6.92 -4.81
C THR A 28 -6.14 8.17 -3.95
N PRO A 29 -5.80 8.05 -2.65
CA PRO A 29 -5.63 9.20 -1.77
C PRO A 29 -4.57 10.18 -2.29
N LYS A 30 -4.80 11.48 -2.13
CA LYS A 30 -3.88 12.51 -2.65
C LYS A 30 -2.46 12.41 -2.08
N VAL A 31 -2.34 11.97 -0.83
CA VAL A 31 -1.07 11.85 -0.10
C VAL A 31 -0.11 10.88 -0.80
N SER A 32 -0.61 9.76 -1.32
CA SER A 32 0.23 8.74 -1.96
C SER A 32 0.50 8.97 -3.45
N ARG A 33 -0.20 9.90 -4.10
CA ARG A 33 -0.02 10.18 -5.54
C ARG A 33 1.44 10.46 -5.93
N PRO A 34 2.23 11.27 -5.20
CA PRO A 34 3.65 11.50 -5.52
C PRO A 34 4.54 10.26 -5.32
N HIS A 35 4.01 9.22 -4.68
CA HIS A 35 4.72 7.99 -4.34
C HIS A 35 4.27 6.80 -5.19
N ILE A 36 3.30 6.97 -6.11
CA ILE A 36 2.91 5.91 -7.05
C ILE A 36 4.14 5.37 -7.78
N GLY A 37 4.27 4.05 -7.79
CA GLY A 37 5.41 3.35 -8.39
C GLY A 37 6.60 3.16 -7.46
N LYS A 38 6.68 3.88 -6.33
CA LYS A 38 7.73 3.67 -5.32
C LYS A 38 7.50 2.39 -4.55
N GLU A 39 8.60 1.79 -4.12
CA GLU A 39 8.60 0.53 -3.37
C GLU A 39 9.01 0.75 -1.91
N GLY A 40 8.64 -0.21 -1.08
CA GLY A 40 8.93 -0.18 0.35
C GLY A 40 8.56 -1.47 1.05
N ILE A 41 8.55 -1.42 2.38
CA ILE A 41 8.11 -2.51 3.25
C ILE A 41 6.80 -2.10 3.93
N ALA A 42 5.77 -2.93 3.75
CA ALA A 42 4.53 -2.83 4.50
C ALA A 42 4.60 -3.72 5.75
N GLU A 43 4.22 -3.17 6.90
CA GLU A 43 4.23 -3.82 8.21
C GLU A 43 2.88 -3.63 8.88
N ARG A 44 2.33 -4.69 9.49
CA ARG A 44 1.12 -4.57 10.30
C ARG A 44 1.47 -3.98 11.66
N ILE A 45 0.70 -2.99 12.11
CA ILE A 45 0.88 -2.38 13.42
C ILE A 45 0.10 -3.19 14.46
N PRO A 46 0.74 -3.95 15.38
CA PRO A 46 0.03 -4.92 16.21
C PRO A 46 -0.98 -4.29 17.20
N ARG A 47 -0.75 -3.04 17.61
CA ARG A 47 -1.56 -2.34 18.61
C ARG A 47 -2.69 -1.48 18.02
N GLU A 48 -2.73 -1.33 16.69
CA GLU A 48 -3.71 -0.49 15.98
C GLU A 48 -4.60 -1.32 15.04
N GLY A 49 -4.87 -2.57 15.42
CA GLY A 49 -5.77 -3.46 14.70
C GLY A 49 -5.28 -3.81 13.30
N ASN A 50 -5.98 -3.32 12.28
CA ASN A 50 -5.67 -3.58 10.86
C ASN A 50 -4.87 -2.45 10.19
N ALA A 51 -4.33 -1.52 10.98
CA ALA A 51 -3.44 -0.49 10.46
C ALA A 51 -2.15 -1.10 9.89
N VAL A 52 -1.71 -0.53 8.78
CA VAL A 52 -0.49 -0.91 8.07
C VAL A 52 0.39 0.32 7.97
N ARG A 53 1.67 0.17 8.28
CA ARG A 53 2.71 1.17 8.05
C ARG A 53 3.51 0.76 6.82
N ILE A 54 3.70 1.67 5.87
CA ILE A 54 4.52 1.48 4.67
C ILE A 54 5.75 2.37 4.80
N SER A 55 6.92 1.75 4.92
CA SER A 55 8.21 2.45 4.89
C SER A 55 8.78 2.36 3.48
N LEU A 56 8.77 3.47 2.74
CA LEU A 56 9.32 3.56 1.39
C LEU A 56 10.85 3.61 1.43
N ASP A 57 11.50 3.12 0.38
CA ASP A 57 12.97 3.08 0.28
C ASP A 57 13.62 4.46 0.24
N ASP A 58 12.88 5.48 -0.16
CA ASP A 58 13.32 6.87 -0.16
C ASP A 58 13.21 7.54 1.22
N GLY A 59 12.86 6.77 2.26
CA GLY A 59 12.74 7.22 3.65
C GLY A 59 11.37 7.78 4.02
N ASN A 60 10.43 7.92 3.07
CA ASN A 60 9.07 8.37 3.38
C ASN A 60 8.26 7.28 4.06
N ILE A 61 7.33 7.68 4.94
CA ILE A 61 6.41 6.77 5.62
C ILE A 61 4.99 7.14 5.21
N LEU A 62 4.21 6.13 4.83
CA LEU A 62 2.77 6.23 4.56
C LEU A 62 2.02 5.23 5.45
N TYR A 63 0.77 5.52 5.74
CA TYR A 63 -0.13 4.57 6.41
C TYR A 63 -1.13 3.95 5.43
N GLY A 64 -1.70 2.80 5.78
CA GLY A 64 -2.62 2.05 4.91
C GLY A 64 -3.90 2.81 4.54
N CYS A 65 -4.31 3.82 5.31
CA CYS A 65 -5.40 4.72 4.94
C CYS A 65 -4.98 5.84 3.98
N GLU A 66 -3.69 6.06 3.79
CA GLU A 66 -3.11 7.13 2.96
C GLU A 66 -2.65 6.63 1.59
N CYS A 67 -2.66 5.32 1.37
CA CYS A 67 -2.16 4.72 0.13
C CYS A 67 -2.83 3.40 -0.22
N TRP A 68 -2.82 3.10 -1.52
CA TRP A 68 -3.04 1.76 -2.03
C TRP A 68 -1.69 1.16 -2.39
N TRP A 69 -1.51 -0.11 -2.09
CA TRP A 69 -0.28 -0.84 -2.34
C TRP A 69 -0.58 -2.30 -2.64
N GLU A 70 0.33 -2.93 -3.37
CA GLU A 70 0.27 -4.35 -3.68
C GLU A 70 1.57 -5.03 -3.27
N PRO A 71 1.52 -6.31 -2.84
CA PRO A 71 2.73 -7.07 -2.58
C PRO A 71 3.50 -7.30 -3.88
N ILE A 72 4.82 -7.11 -3.83
CA ILE A 72 5.71 -7.48 -4.95
C ILE A 72 5.94 -8.99 -4.85
N VAL A 73 5.19 -9.76 -5.64
CA VAL A 73 5.32 -11.21 -5.70
C VAL A 73 6.43 -11.56 -6.69
N GLY A 74 7.67 -11.73 -6.21
CA GLY A 74 8.80 -12.00 -7.11
C GLY A 74 10.21 -12.09 -6.51
N ALA A 75 10.42 -11.91 -5.20
CA ALA A 75 11.72 -12.17 -4.59
C ALA A 75 11.73 -13.57 -3.97
N ARG A 76 12.00 -14.58 -4.80
CA ARG A 76 12.49 -15.89 -4.37
C ARG A 76 13.59 -16.33 -5.30
#